data_AF-A0A953URI9-F1
#
_entry.id   AF-A0A953URI9-F1
#
_cell.length_a   1.000
_cell.length_b   1.000
_cell.length_c   1.000
_cell.angle_alpha   90.00
_cell.angle_beta   90.00
_cell.angle_gamma   90.00
#
_symmetry.space_group_name_H-M   'P 1'
#
loop_
_entity.id
_entity.type
_entity.pdbx_description
1 polymer ?
#
loop_
_entity_poly.entity_id
_entity_poly.type
_entity_poly.pdbx_seq_one_letter_code
_entity_poly.pdbx_strand_id
1 'polypeptide(L)' 'MSEGIRHPIPLSFGSADGEQSLPPAWREFIRYCRDLRHGEIERLSIQDGLPVLAEITRKKIKFK' A
#
# COMPACT_ATOMS: atom_id res chain seq x y z
N MET A 1 13.78 31.79 -20.63
CA MET A 1 12.58 31.23 -19.98
C MET A 1 12.37 29.86 -20.60
N SER A 2 12.71 28.79 -19.89
CA SER A 2 12.66 27.43 -20.44
C SER A 2 11.70 26.61 -19.58
N GLU A 3 10.52 26.34 -20.12
CA GLU A 3 9.41 25.68 -19.44
C GLU A 3 9.67 24.17 -19.34
N GLY A 4 9.54 23.62 -18.14
CA GLY A 4 9.83 22.22 -17.82
C GLY A 4 8.72 21.29 -18.30
N ILE A 5 9.09 20.32 -19.14
CA ILE A 5 8.20 19.25 -19.60
C ILE A 5 8.11 18.21 -18.47
N ARG A 6 7.07 18.30 -17.64
CA ARG A 6 6.71 17.28 -16.65
C ARG A 6 6.12 16.08 -17.36
N HIS A 7 6.94 15.07 -17.63
CA HIS A 7 6.46 13.79 -18.15
C HIS A 7 5.69 13.03 -17.05
N PRO A 8 4.52 12.43 -17.37
CA PRO A 8 3.84 11.56 -16.44
C PRO A 8 4.68 10.30 -16.22
N ILE A 9 5.02 10.02 -14.96
CA ILE A 9 5.74 8.81 -14.56
C ILE A 9 4.76 7.64 -14.71
N PRO A 10 5.01 6.64 -15.58
CA PRO A 10 4.18 5.45 -15.59
C PRO A 10 4.39 4.71 -14.26
N LEU A 11 3.33 4.60 -13.46
CA LEU A 11 3.29 3.71 -12.31
C LEU A 11 3.28 2.28 -12.87
N SER A 12 4.47 1.72 -13.11
CA SER A 12 4.62 0.29 -13.41
C SER A 12 4.04 -0.49 -12.23
N PHE A 13 2.89 -1.12 -12.43
CA PHE A 13 2.35 -2.12 -11.51
C PHE A 13 3.33 -3.29 -11.50
N GLY A 14 4.15 -3.36 -10.45
CA GLY A 14 5.26 -4.29 -10.33
C GLY A 14 4.83 -5.74 -10.52
N SER A 15 5.65 -6.47 -11.27
CA SER A 15 5.59 -7.91 -11.45
C SER A 15 5.56 -8.60 -10.08
N ALA A 16 4.67 -9.59 -9.91
CA ALA A 16 4.40 -10.33 -8.67
C ALA A 16 5.60 -11.11 -8.06
N ASP A 17 6.79 -11.00 -8.65
CA ASP A 17 8.00 -11.71 -8.23
C ASP A 17 8.68 -11.07 -7.01
N GLY A 18 8.38 -9.80 -6.70
CA GLY A 18 8.95 -9.08 -5.56
C GLY A 18 8.38 -9.47 -4.18
N GLU A 19 7.23 -10.15 -4.13
CA GLU A 19 6.57 -10.52 -2.86
C GLU A 19 7.38 -11.52 -2.03
N GLN A 20 8.19 -12.35 -2.67
CA GLN A 20 9.01 -13.34 -1.98
C GLN A 20 10.23 -12.73 -1.28
N SER A 21 10.69 -11.56 -1.73
CA SER A 21 11.85 -10.84 -1.19
C SER A 21 11.49 -9.94 0.02
N LEU A 22 10.20 -9.76 0.29
CA LEU A 22 9.75 -8.93 1.40
C LEU A 22 9.86 -9.66 2.75
N PRO A 23 10.23 -8.93 3.82
CA PRO A 23 10.15 -9.44 5.18
C PRO A 23 8.75 -10.01 5.49
N PRO A 24 8.65 -11.04 6.35
CA PRO A 24 7.38 -11.70 6.65
C PRO A 24 6.27 -10.72 7.06
N ALA A 25 6.59 -9.75 7.93
CA ALA A 25 5.62 -8.76 8.41
C ALA A 25 4.97 -7.96 7.26
N TRP A 26 5.74 -7.57 6.25
CA TRP A 26 5.20 -6.87 5.08
C TRP A 26 4.33 -7.77 4.21
N ARG A 27 4.70 -9.06 4.07
CA ARG A 27 3.87 -10.03 3.34
C ARG A 27 2.53 -10.26 4.02
N GLU A 28 2.53 -10.39 5.34
CA GLU A 28 1.31 -10.53 6.13
C GLU A 28 0.43 -9.27 6.00
N PHE A 29 1.02 -8.08 6.04
CA PHE A 29 0.31 -6.82 5.82
C PHE A 29 -0.29 -6.71 4.41
N ILE A 30 0.46 -7.09 3.37
CA ILE A 30 -0.06 -7.11 1.99
C ILE A 30 -1.21 -8.12 1.86
N ARG A 31 -1.08 -9.30 2.47
CA ARG A 31 -2.15 -10.30 2.51
C ARG A 31 -3.39 -9.76 3.21
N TYR A 32 -3.21 -9.04 4.32
CA TYR A 32 -4.28 -8.37 5.04
C TYR A 32 -5.00 -7.32 4.18
N CYS A 33 -4.27 -6.48 3.45
CA CYS A 33 -4.85 -5.53 2.51
C CYS A 33 -5.64 -6.22 1.38
N ARG A 34 -5.14 -7.36 0.89
CA ARG A 34 -5.86 -8.18 -0.11
C ARG A 34 -7.16 -8.76 0.43
N ASP A 35 -7.16 -9.26 1.67
CA ASP A 35 -8.35 -9.80 2.33
C ASP A 35 -9.41 -8.71 2.57
N LEU A 36 -8.97 -7.51 2.93
CA LEU A 36 -9.86 -6.37 3.14
C LEU A 36 -10.64 -5.98 1.88
N ARG A 37 -10.05 -6.15 0.68
CA ARG A 37 -10.53 -5.76 -0.65
C ARG A 37 -10.81 -4.26 -0.81
N HIS A 38 -11.77 -3.74 -0.03
CA HIS A 38 -12.19 -2.35 -0.01
C HIS A 38 -12.31 -1.88 1.43
N GLY A 39 -11.50 -0.91 1.81
CA GLY A 39 -11.50 -0.33 3.15
C GLY A 39 -10.31 0.61 3.33
N GLU A 40 -10.32 1.36 4.43
CA GLU A 40 -9.26 2.28 4.79
C GLU A 40 -8.54 1.77 6.04
N ILE A 41 -7.22 1.89 6.04
CA ILE A 41 -6.39 1.66 7.23
C ILE A 41 -6.19 3.02 7.86
N GLU A 42 -6.84 3.27 9.00
CA GLU A 42 -6.75 4.58 9.67
C GLU A 42 -5.46 4.70 10.47
N ARG A 43 -4.89 3.58 10.92
CA ARG A 43 -3.63 3.59 11.66
C ARG A 43 -2.76 2.39 11.30
N LEU A 44 -1.55 2.68 10.84
CA LEU A 44 -0.47 1.71 10.65
C LEU A 44 0.70 2.10 11.56
N SER A 45 1.13 1.18 12.42
CA SER A 45 2.31 1.36 13.25
C SER A 45 3.47 0.55 12.67
N ILE A 46 4.63 1.19 12.54
CA ILE A 46 5.85 0.60 12.01
C ILE A 46 6.92 0.70 13.10
N GLN A 47 7.63 -0.40 13.34
CA GLN A 47 8.80 -0.45 14.22
C GLN A 47 9.94 -1.09 13.45
N ASP A 48 11.11 -0.44 13.46
CA ASP A 48 12.31 -0.91 12.75
C ASP A 48 12.07 -1.21 11.26
N GLY A 49 11.17 -0.44 10.63
CA GLY A 49 10.81 -0.62 9.22
C GLY A 49 9.83 -1.77 8.95
N LEU A 50 9.27 -2.41 9.98
CA LEU A 50 8.30 -3.51 9.88
C LEU A 50 6.92 -3.11 10.43
N PRO A 51 5.81 -3.52 9.77
CA PRO A 51 4.47 -3.26 10.26
C PRO A 51 4.18 -4.14 11.49
N VAL A 52 3.74 -3.52 12.59
CA VAL A 52 3.43 -4.20 13.86
C VAL A 52 1.95 -4.12 14.24
N LEU A 53 1.21 -3.12 13.77
CA LEU A 53 -0.21 -2.95 14.05
C LEU A 53 -0.90 -2.24 12.89
N ALA A 54 -2.02 -2.78 12.44
CA ALA A 54 -2.93 -2.15 11.47
C ALA A 54 -4.34 -2.09 12.09
N GLU A 55 -4.85 -0.89 12.33
CA GLU A 55 -6.23 -0.66 12.76
C GLU A 55 -7.06 -0.22 11.56
N ILE A 56 -8.05 -1.05 11.19
CA ILE A 56 -9.00 -0.73 10.13
C ILE A 56 -10.18 0.02 10.73
N THR A 57 -10.55 1.11 10.08
CA THR A 57 -11.90 1.64 10.19
C THR A 57 -12.57 1.46 8.85
N ARG A 58 -13.61 0.62 8.80
CA ARG A 58 -14.40 0.41 7.60
C ARG A 58 -15.28 1.64 7.36
N LYS A 59 -14.70 2.74 6.89
CA LYS A 59 -15.50 3.79 6.29
C LYS A 59 -16.03 3.28 4.97
N LYS A 60 -17.36 3.25 4.87
CA LYS A 60 -18.07 2.92 3.64
C LYS A 60 -17.69 4.00 2.61
N ILE A 61 -16.74 3.71 1.74
CA ILE A 61 -16.45 4.55 0.57
C ILE A 61 -17.74 4.59 -0.25
N LYS A 62 -18.50 5.69 -0.15
CA LYS A 62 -19.59 5.97 -1.08
C LYS A 62 -18.93 6.45 -2.37
N PHE A 63 -18.79 5.55 -3.34
CA PHE A 63 -18.55 5.96 -4.71
C PHE A 63 -19.73 6.87 -5.12
N LYS A 64 -19.45 8.12 -5.48
CA LYS A 64 -20.40 9.04 -6.10
C LYS A 64 -20.37 8.86 -7.61
#